data_AF-A0A8T9B3R4-F1
#
_entry.id   AF-A0A8T9B3R4-F1
#
_cell.length_a   1.000
_cell.length_b   1.000
_cell.length_c   1.000
_cell.angle_alpha   90.00
_cell.angle_beta   90.00
_cell.angle_gamma   90.00
#
_symmetry.space_group_name_H-M   'P 1'
#
loop_
_entity.id
_entity.type
_entity.pdbx_description
1 polymer ?
#
loop_
_entity_poly.entity_id
_entity_poly.type
_entity_poly.pdbx_seq_one_letter_code
_entity_poly.pdbx_strand_id
1 'polypeptide(L)'
;MASNTSSSDSEEVRAADVHVGRADVKVDGSLEFVHEVAGNDSKPSYQEASGAPVENVSPLGMQVGWLTTIMLNIGQMIGTGVFSTPGSILKGVGSVGLSMIFWAIGLLIAGSQLAVYTELASFFPNRSGAEVVYLEQAYPRPKYLLPTAFAVQSVILSFSSSNAIGNDPCYSKKI
;
A
#
# COMPACT_ATOMS: atom_id res chain seq x y z
N MET A 1 34.35 -64.77 12.00
CA MET A 1 32.99 -64.53 11.51
C MET A 1 32.81 -63.02 11.41
N ALA A 2 33.20 -62.44 10.28
CA ALA A 2 33.02 -61.03 9.97
C ALA A 2 33.00 -60.93 8.44
N SER A 3 31.79 -61.00 7.87
CA SER A 3 31.53 -60.83 6.45
C SER A 3 31.45 -59.34 6.14
N ASN A 4 32.36 -58.86 5.29
CA ASN A 4 32.29 -57.56 4.64
C ASN A 4 31.11 -57.55 3.65
N THR A 5 30.19 -56.61 3.83
CA THR A 5 29.27 -56.17 2.77
C THR A 5 29.67 -54.77 2.35
N SER A 6 30.30 -54.72 1.18
CA SER A 6 30.52 -53.52 0.39
C SER A 6 29.20 -52.92 -0.10
N SER A 7 29.26 -51.61 -0.37
CA SER A 7 28.49 -50.88 -1.38
C SER A 7 26.99 -50.67 -1.16
N SER A 8 26.65 -49.63 -0.40
CA SER A 8 25.44 -48.83 -0.63
C SER A 8 25.50 -47.45 0.05
N ASP A 9 26.64 -46.76 -0.06
CA ASP A 9 26.81 -45.36 0.37
C ASP A 9 26.53 -44.35 -0.77
N SER A 10 25.47 -44.52 -1.59
CA SER A 10 25.29 -43.61 -2.75
C SER A 10 23.86 -43.29 -3.20
N GLU A 11 22.80 -43.81 -2.59
CA GLU A 11 21.42 -43.59 -3.10
C GLU A 11 20.40 -42.97 -2.13
N GLU A 12 20.81 -42.50 -0.95
CA GLU A 12 19.89 -41.86 0.01
C GLU A 12 20.25 -40.40 0.30
N VAL A 13 20.63 -39.63 -0.73
CA VAL A 13 20.76 -38.16 -0.68
C VAL A 13 20.03 -37.48 -1.85
N ARG A 14 19.18 -38.20 -2.58
CA ARG A 14 18.40 -37.68 -3.72
C ARG A 14 16.90 -37.90 -3.56
N ALA A 15 16.26 -37.20 -2.62
CA ALA A 15 14.78 -37.07 -2.63
C ALA A 15 14.23 -35.90 -1.79
N ALA A 16 15.01 -34.88 -1.49
CA ALA A 16 14.50 -33.64 -0.90
C ALA A 16 14.92 -32.43 -1.75
N ASP A 17 14.84 -32.60 -3.07
CA ASP A 17 14.66 -31.46 -3.97
C ASP A 17 13.20 -31.02 -3.75
N VAL A 18 13.03 -30.06 -2.85
CA VAL A 18 11.79 -29.33 -2.69
C VAL A 18 11.44 -28.83 -4.09
N HIS A 19 10.43 -29.44 -4.70
CA HIS A 19 9.76 -28.87 -5.85
C HIS A 19 9.14 -27.53 -5.41
N VAL A 20 9.97 -26.50 -5.28
CA VAL A 20 9.59 -25.10 -5.43
C VAL A 20 9.09 -25.06 -6.86
N GLY A 21 7.76 -25.24 -7.00
CA GLY A 21 7.08 -25.21 -8.28
C GLY A 21 7.55 -23.97 -9.01
N ARG A 22 8.33 -24.19 -10.07
CA ARG A 22 8.81 -23.16 -10.97
C ARG A 22 7.61 -22.29 -11.31
N ALA A 23 7.60 -21.05 -10.83
CA ALA A 23 6.57 -20.10 -11.19
C ALA A 23 6.41 -20.15 -12.71
N ASP A 24 5.19 -20.41 -13.18
CA ASP A 24 4.90 -20.46 -14.60
C ASP A 24 4.95 -19.02 -15.11
N VAL A 25 6.17 -18.59 -15.44
CA VAL A 25 6.47 -17.25 -15.92
C VAL A 25 5.94 -17.16 -17.34
N LYS A 26 4.74 -16.60 -17.48
CA LYS A 26 4.14 -16.39 -18.79
C LYS A 26 4.62 -15.06 -19.33
N VAL A 27 5.50 -15.12 -20.32
CA VAL A 27 6.03 -13.94 -21.02
C VAL A 27 5.07 -13.58 -22.15
N ASP A 28 4.31 -12.49 -22.01
CA ASP A 28 3.50 -11.93 -23.09
C ASP A 28 4.17 -10.64 -23.61
N GLY A 29 4.98 -10.79 -24.65
CA GLY A 29 5.81 -9.72 -25.19
C GLY A 29 6.88 -9.24 -24.20
N SER A 30 6.73 -8.03 -23.65
CA SER A 30 7.65 -7.46 -22.63
C SER A 30 7.09 -7.52 -21.20
N LEU A 31 5.91 -8.13 -20.97
CA LEU A 31 5.36 -8.37 -19.63
C LEU A 31 5.68 -9.80 -19.20
N GLU A 32 6.12 -9.94 -17.96
CA GLU A 32 6.45 -11.22 -17.34
C GLU A 32 5.43 -11.44 -16.21
N PHE A 33 4.57 -12.45 -16.30
CA PHE A 33 3.58 -12.72 -15.24
C PHE A 33 4.04 -13.88 -14.38
N VAL A 34 4.06 -13.70 -13.06
CA VAL A 34 4.42 -14.75 -12.11
C VAL A 34 3.14 -15.27 -11.44
N HIS A 35 3.00 -16.59 -11.44
CA HIS A 35 1.95 -17.28 -10.69
C HIS A 35 2.48 -17.60 -9.29
N GLU A 36 2.20 -16.71 -8.32
CA GLU A 36 2.62 -16.89 -6.92
C GLU A 36 1.40 -17.06 -6.02
N VAL A 37 1.50 -18.03 -5.11
CA VAL A 37 0.53 -18.26 -4.03
C VAL A 37 1.08 -17.56 -2.80
N ALA A 38 0.34 -16.58 -2.26
CA ALA A 38 0.72 -15.96 -1.01
C ALA A 38 0.56 -16.94 0.17
N GLY A 39 1.30 -16.73 1.25
CA GLY A 39 1.24 -17.58 2.45
C GLY A 39 -0.10 -17.55 3.20
N ASN A 40 -1.08 -16.76 2.74
CA ASN A 40 -2.36 -16.49 3.38
C ASN A 40 -3.52 -17.37 2.87
N ASP A 41 -3.23 -18.54 2.26
CA ASP A 41 -4.19 -19.47 1.65
C ASP A 41 -5.13 -18.82 0.58
N SER A 42 -4.73 -17.68 0.01
CA SER A 42 -5.49 -17.02 -1.03
C SER A 42 -5.38 -17.74 -2.38
N LYS A 43 -6.35 -17.46 -3.26
CA LYS A 43 -6.30 -17.96 -4.64
C LYS A 43 -5.01 -17.46 -5.31
N PRO A 44 -4.37 -18.29 -6.15
CA PRO A 44 -3.18 -17.86 -6.87
C PRO A 44 -3.51 -16.63 -7.74
N SER A 45 -2.68 -15.59 -7.62
CA SER A 45 -2.84 -14.34 -8.36
C SER A 45 -1.83 -14.26 -9.49
N TYR A 46 -2.28 -14.00 -10.71
CA TYR A 46 -1.41 -13.69 -11.85
C TYR A 46 -1.06 -12.20 -11.80
N GLN A 47 0.17 -11.88 -11.45
CA GLN A 47 0.64 -10.51 -11.29
C GLN A 47 1.96 -10.30 -12.04
N GLU A 48 2.22 -9.07 -12.44
CA GLU A 48 3.44 -8.76 -13.19
C GLU A 48 4.68 -8.92 -12.29
N ALA A 49 5.73 -9.52 -12.84
CA ALA A 49 7.00 -9.82 -12.16
C ALA A 49 7.77 -8.55 -11.81
N SER A 50 7.54 -7.45 -12.54
CA SER A 50 8.14 -6.17 -12.22
C SER A 50 7.37 -5.52 -11.06
N GLY A 51 8.09 -5.17 -9.98
CA GLY A 51 7.53 -4.55 -8.79
C GLY A 51 7.86 -5.29 -7.50
N ALA A 52 7.11 -5.02 -6.42
CA ALA A 52 7.29 -5.68 -5.14
C ALA A 52 6.94 -7.18 -5.22
N PRO A 53 7.80 -8.11 -4.73
CA PRO A 53 7.49 -9.54 -4.66
C PRO A 53 6.24 -9.87 -3.83
N VAL A 54 5.58 -11.00 -4.11
CA VAL A 54 4.47 -11.50 -3.28
C VAL A 54 5.01 -11.97 -1.94
N GLU A 55 4.33 -11.58 -0.87
CA GLU A 55 4.72 -12.02 0.47
C GLU A 55 4.31 -13.48 0.71
N ASN A 56 5.31 -14.35 0.85
CA ASN A 56 5.10 -15.77 1.12
C ASN A 56 5.10 -16.07 2.62
N VAL A 57 5.86 -15.29 3.41
CA VAL A 57 6.00 -15.49 4.86
C VAL A 57 6.12 -14.13 5.55
N SER A 58 5.11 -13.75 6.35
CA SER A 58 5.15 -12.53 7.15
C SER A 58 5.63 -12.88 8.58
N PRO A 59 6.75 -12.30 9.07
CA PRO A 59 7.30 -12.62 10.41
C PRO A 59 6.41 -12.16 11.57
N LEU A 60 5.46 -11.26 11.30
CA LEU A 60 4.49 -10.71 12.25
C LEU A 60 3.13 -11.43 12.23
N GLY A 61 2.98 -12.44 11.36
CA GLY A 61 1.71 -13.13 11.09
C GLY A 61 0.83 -12.38 10.08
N MET A 62 0.00 -13.13 9.35
CA MET A 62 -0.91 -12.62 8.30
C MET A 62 -2.34 -12.40 8.80
N GLN A 63 -2.62 -12.70 10.08
CA GLN A 63 -3.95 -12.59 10.67
C GLN A 63 -4.06 -11.34 11.54
N VAL A 64 -4.90 -10.41 11.11
CA VAL A 64 -5.27 -9.21 11.85
C VAL A 64 -6.79 -9.22 12.04
N GLY A 65 -7.23 -9.22 13.29
CA GLY A 65 -8.67 -9.22 13.61
C GLY A 65 -9.35 -7.91 13.20
N TRP A 66 -10.62 -7.96 12.83
CA TRP A 66 -11.39 -6.78 12.42
C TRP A 66 -11.36 -5.64 13.45
N LEU A 67 -11.42 -5.96 14.76
CA LEU A 67 -11.38 -4.97 15.82
C LEU A 67 -10.04 -4.24 15.88
N THR A 68 -8.91 -4.96 15.76
CA THR A 68 -7.59 -4.34 15.75
C THR A 68 -7.39 -3.49 14.49
N THR A 69 -7.86 -3.95 13.33
CA THR A 69 -7.85 -3.17 12.09
C THR A 69 -8.60 -1.83 12.25
N ILE A 70 -9.78 -1.83 12.86
CA ILE A 70 -10.56 -0.60 13.07
C ILE A 70 -9.83 0.34 14.04
N MET A 71 -9.34 -0.17 15.17
CA MET A 71 -8.63 0.64 16.16
C MET A 71 -7.35 1.25 15.59
N LEU A 72 -6.60 0.50 14.77
CA LEU A 72 -5.40 1.00 14.09
C LEU A 72 -5.74 2.12 13.08
N ASN A 73 -6.79 1.95 12.29
CA ASN A 73 -7.23 2.98 11.34
C ASN A 73 -7.66 4.27 12.06
N ILE A 74 -8.44 4.17 13.14
CA ILE A 74 -8.86 5.35 13.92
C ILE A 74 -7.65 6.06 14.54
N GLY A 75 -6.67 5.29 15.06
CA GLY A 75 -5.44 5.84 15.62
C GLY A 75 -4.59 6.59 14.59
N GLN A 76 -4.62 6.18 13.32
CA GLN A 76 -3.92 6.89 12.23
C GLN A 76 -4.71 8.12 11.72
N MET A 77 -6.05 8.12 11.81
CA MET A 77 -6.88 9.24 11.37
C MET A 77 -6.85 10.41 12.37
N ILE A 78 -6.83 10.14 13.67
CA ILE A 78 -6.82 11.18 14.71
C ILE A 78 -5.39 11.70 14.91
N GLY A 79 -5.02 12.70 14.11
CA GLY A 79 -3.77 13.45 14.25
C GLY A 79 -3.93 14.79 14.97
N THR A 80 -2.82 15.52 15.15
CA THR A 80 -2.82 16.88 15.74
C THR A 80 -3.62 17.90 14.92
N GLY A 81 -3.85 17.61 13.63
CA GLY A 81 -4.61 18.47 12.72
C GLY A 81 -6.04 18.76 13.17
N VAL A 82 -6.69 17.88 13.94
CA VAL A 82 -8.06 18.12 14.45
C VAL A 82 -8.15 19.34 15.37
N PHE A 83 -7.06 19.70 16.05
CA PHE A 83 -7.02 20.84 16.98
C PHE A 83 -6.66 22.16 16.31
N SER A 84 -5.91 22.13 15.20
CA SER A 84 -5.44 23.34 14.51
C SER A 84 -6.32 23.75 13.33
N THR A 85 -6.90 22.79 12.62
CA THR A 85 -7.66 23.02 11.38
C THR A 85 -8.98 23.78 11.57
N PRO A 86 -9.80 23.55 12.61
CA PRO A 86 -11.08 24.26 12.78
C PRO A 86 -10.92 25.77 12.91
N GLY A 87 -9.87 26.21 13.64
CA GLY A 87 -9.58 27.63 13.85
C GLY A 87 -9.16 28.34 12.57
N SER A 88 -8.37 27.68 11.72
CA SER A 88 -7.94 28.22 10.43
C SER A 88 -9.10 28.36 9.44
N ILE A 89 -9.96 27.35 9.35
CA ILE A 89 -11.15 27.40 8.47
C ILE A 89 -12.11 28.51 8.91
N LEU A 90 -12.40 28.61 10.22
CA LEU A 90 -13.31 29.63 10.72
C LEU A 90 -12.78 31.05 10.49
N LYS A 91 -11.47 31.27 10.61
CA LYS A 91 -10.84 32.56 10.30
C LYS A 91 -10.88 32.90 8.81
N GLY A 92 -10.66 31.93 7.93
CA GLY A 92 -10.69 32.14 6.49
C GLY A 92 -12.10 32.41 5.94
N VAL A 93 -13.11 31.83 6.58
CA VAL A 93 -14.51 31.85 6.10
C VAL A 93 -15.36 32.93 6.79
N GLY A 94 -15.02 33.33 8.02
CA GLY A 94 -15.70 34.37 8.79
C GLY A 94 -17.10 34.00 9.30
N SER A 95 -17.64 32.84 8.94
CA SER A 95 -18.97 32.33 9.33
C SER A 95 -18.93 30.88 9.79
N VAL A 96 -19.61 30.59 10.91
CA VAL A 96 -19.69 29.25 11.53
C VAL A 96 -20.51 28.27 10.68
N GLY A 97 -21.56 28.76 9.99
CA GLY A 97 -22.39 27.89 9.14
C GLY A 97 -21.60 27.37 7.94
N LEU A 98 -20.81 28.23 7.32
CA LEU A 98 -20.03 27.88 6.13
C LEU A 98 -18.82 27.00 6.49
N SER A 99 -18.22 27.15 7.68
CA SER A 99 -17.16 26.25 8.16
C SER A 99 -17.64 24.80 8.37
N MET A 100 -18.87 24.60 8.85
CA MET A 100 -19.47 23.26 8.99
C MET A 100 -19.75 22.59 7.65
N ILE A 101 -20.10 23.37 6.61
CA ILE A 101 -20.27 22.85 5.24
C ILE A 101 -18.94 22.37 4.67
N PHE A 102 -17.84 23.11 4.87
CA PHE A 102 -16.51 22.67 4.42
C PHE A 102 -16.07 21.37 5.08
N TRP A 103 -16.41 21.16 6.36
CA TRP A 103 -16.20 19.88 7.03
C TRP A 103 -16.99 18.74 6.38
N ALA A 104 -18.25 18.98 6.04
CA ALA A 104 -19.07 17.98 5.34
C ALA A 104 -18.50 17.64 3.96
N ILE A 105 -18.04 18.63 3.19
CA ILE A 105 -17.39 18.42 1.90
C ILE A 105 -16.10 17.60 2.07
N GLY A 106 -15.29 17.93 3.09
CA GLY A 106 -14.09 17.17 3.42
C GLY A 106 -14.37 15.69 3.73
N LEU A 107 -15.45 15.41 4.47
CA LEU A 107 -15.90 14.03 4.73
C LEU A 107 -16.33 13.31 3.45
N LEU A 108 -17.02 13.99 2.53
CA LEU A 108 -17.43 13.39 1.25
C LEU A 108 -16.23 13.06 0.37
N ILE A 109 -15.26 13.97 0.25
CA ILE A 109 -14.03 13.75 -0.50
C ILE A 109 -13.24 12.60 0.12
N ALA A 110 -13.05 12.59 1.45
CA ALA A 110 -12.36 11.51 2.15
C ALA A 110 -13.07 10.16 1.99
N GLY A 111 -14.41 10.14 2.04
CA GLY A 111 -15.21 8.94 1.78
C GLY A 111 -15.03 8.40 0.36
N SER A 112 -14.97 9.28 -0.64
CA SER A 112 -14.71 8.88 -2.02
C SER A 112 -13.31 8.30 -2.21
N GLN A 113 -12.29 8.87 -1.57
CA GLN A 113 -10.92 8.35 -1.60
C GLN A 113 -10.85 6.96 -0.95
N LEU A 114 -11.52 6.78 0.20
CA LEU A 114 -11.55 5.49 0.89
C LEU A 114 -12.21 4.41 0.02
N ALA A 115 -13.32 4.72 -0.65
CA ALA A 115 -14.02 3.77 -1.52
C ALA A 115 -13.11 3.26 -2.65
N VAL A 116 -12.48 4.17 -3.39
CA VAL A 116 -11.53 3.82 -4.47
C VAL A 116 -10.36 2.99 -3.93
N TYR A 117 -9.83 3.38 -2.77
CA TYR A 117 -8.72 2.66 -2.14
C TYR A 117 -9.12 1.23 -1.71
N THR A 118 -10.35 1.04 -1.22
CA THR A 118 -10.84 -0.29 -0.84
C THR A 118 -11.05 -1.21 -2.04
N GLU A 119 -11.53 -0.69 -3.17
CA GLU A 119 -11.63 -1.46 -4.41
C GLU A 119 -10.23 -1.92 -4.87
N LEU A 120 -9.27 -1.01 -4.84
CA LEU A 120 -7.89 -1.29 -5.24
C LEU A 120 -7.18 -2.28 -4.31
N ALA A 121 -7.39 -2.15 -2.99
CA ALA A 121 -6.89 -3.10 -2.00
C ALA A 121 -7.46 -4.52 -2.20
N SER A 122 -8.70 -4.63 -2.67
CA SER A 122 -9.32 -5.93 -2.94
C SER A 122 -8.77 -6.63 -4.19
N PHE A 123 -8.29 -5.86 -5.18
CA PHE A 123 -7.68 -6.41 -6.41
C PHE A 123 -6.29 -7.01 -6.16
N PHE A 124 -5.53 -6.47 -5.21
CA PHE A 124 -4.15 -6.88 -4.93
C PHE A 124 -3.94 -7.27 -3.46
N PRO A 125 -4.57 -8.36 -2.97
CA PRO A 125 -4.55 -8.73 -1.54
C PRO A 125 -3.19 -9.28 -1.06
N ASN A 126 -2.32 -9.67 -1.98
CA ASN A 126 -1.15 -10.50 -1.73
C ASN A 126 0.20 -9.77 -1.84
N ARG A 127 0.17 -8.47 -2.16
CA ARG A 127 1.37 -7.63 -2.24
C ARG A 127 1.24 -6.44 -1.32
N SER A 128 2.22 -6.28 -0.44
CA SER A 128 2.35 -5.08 0.38
C SER A 128 3.05 -3.98 -0.42
N GLY A 129 2.60 -2.74 -0.26
CA GLY A 129 3.20 -1.56 -0.93
C GLY A 129 2.23 -0.46 -1.35
N ALA A 130 0.96 -0.61 -0.99
CA ALA A 130 -0.07 0.43 -1.11
C ALA A 130 -0.13 1.01 -2.54
N GLU A 131 -0.34 2.32 -2.65
CA GLU A 131 -0.63 3.01 -3.90
C GLU A 131 0.47 2.87 -4.96
N VAL A 132 1.75 2.81 -4.56
CA VAL A 132 2.87 2.65 -5.51
C VAL A 132 2.77 1.31 -6.22
N VAL A 133 2.60 0.22 -5.47
CA VAL A 133 2.49 -1.13 -6.05
C VAL A 133 1.19 -1.29 -6.84
N TYR A 134 0.10 -0.66 -6.40
CA TYR A 134 -1.14 -0.69 -7.15
C TYR A 134 -1.04 0.03 -8.50
N LEU A 135 -0.38 1.18 -8.55
CA LEU A 135 -0.17 1.95 -9.78
C LEU A 135 0.78 1.24 -10.75
N GLU A 136 1.80 0.54 -10.24
CA GLU A 136 2.71 -0.28 -11.07
C GLU A 136 1.95 -1.43 -11.77
N GLN A 137 1.01 -2.07 -11.08
CA GLN A 137 0.23 -3.17 -11.65
C GLN A 137 -0.89 -2.69 -12.58
N ALA A 138 -1.55 -1.58 -12.26
CA ALA A 138 -2.62 -1.03 -13.10
C ALA A 138 -2.09 -0.47 -14.42
N TYR A 139 -0.87 0.09 -14.41
CA TYR A 139 -0.25 0.73 -15.57
C TYR A 139 1.20 0.26 -15.78
N PRO A 140 1.39 -0.93 -16.36
CA PRO A 140 2.72 -1.51 -16.53
C PRO A 140 3.60 -0.80 -17.57
N ARG A 141 3.01 0.07 -18.42
CA ARG A 141 3.77 0.91 -19.36
C ARG A 141 3.19 2.31 -19.46
N PRO A 142 4.04 3.35 -19.52
CA PRO A 142 5.50 3.37 -19.31
C PRO A 142 5.90 3.15 -17.82
N LYS A 143 6.96 2.34 -17.61
CA LYS A 143 7.38 1.89 -16.27
C LYS A 143 7.64 3.06 -15.33
N TYR A 144 7.09 2.98 -14.11
CA TYR A 144 7.27 3.93 -13.01
C TYR A 144 6.79 5.37 -13.25
N LEU A 145 6.19 5.73 -14.39
CA LEU A 145 5.77 7.12 -14.61
C LEU A 145 4.63 7.54 -13.69
N LEU A 146 3.60 6.70 -13.51
CA LEU A 146 2.47 7.07 -12.65
C LEU A 146 2.83 7.09 -11.16
N PRO A 147 3.57 6.11 -10.61
CA PRO A 147 4.08 6.22 -9.24
C PRO A 147 4.95 7.46 -9.03
N THR A 148 5.86 7.76 -9.96
CA THR A 148 6.75 8.93 -9.86
C THR A 148 5.96 10.23 -9.99
N ALA A 149 5.00 10.33 -10.90
CA ALA A 149 4.15 11.50 -11.05
C ALA A 149 3.27 11.73 -9.81
N PHE A 150 2.72 10.66 -9.23
CA PHE A 150 1.97 10.72 -7.98
C PHE A 150 2.85 11.18 -6.81
N ALA A 151 4.07 10.67 -6.71
CA ALA A 151 5.04 11.11 -5.70
C ALA A 151 5.39 12.60 -5.87
N VAL A 152 5.67 13.04 -7.10
CA VAL A 152 5.96 14.44 -7.42
C VAL A 152 4.78 15.34 -7.08
N GLN A 153 3.57 14.96 -7.49
CA GLN A 153 2.34 15.68 -7.17
C GLN A 153 2.15 15.83 -5.67
N SER A 154 2.33 14.74 -4.91
CA SER A 154 2.18 14.74 -3.45
C SER A 154 3.16 15.68 -2.78
N VAL A 155 4.42 15.69 -3.22
CA VAL A 155 5.47 16.58 -2.69
C VAL A 155 5.14 18.05 -2.99
N ILE A 156 4.80 18.37 -4.24
CA ILE A 156 4.51 19.75 -4.66
C ILE A 156 3.30 20.30 -3.90
N LEU A 157 2.21 19.52 -3.81
CA LEU A 157 0.99 19.94 -3.10
C LEU A 157 1.24 20.09 -1.59
N SER A 158 2.06 19.22 -1.00
CA SER A 158 2.37 19.28 0.42
C SER A 158 3.12 20.57 0.78
N PHE A 159 4.09 20.99 -0.05
CA PHE A 159 4.78 22.27 0.16
C PHE A 159 3.90 23.49 -0.14
N SER A 160 3.00 23.42 -1.12
CA SER A 160 2.07 24.51 -1.43
C SER A 160 1.13 24.86 -0.27
N SER A 161 0.65 23.85 0.48
CA SER A 161 -0.25 24.08 1.62
C SER A 161 0.43 24.77 2.80
N SER A 162 1.71 24.48 3.06
CA SER A 162 2.47 25.08 4.16
C SER A 162 2.76 26.57 3.93
N ASN A 163 3.00 26.97 2.67
CA ASN A 163 3.29 28.37 2.34
C ASN A 163 2.05 29.27 2.38
N ALA A 164 0.85 28.72 2.16
CA ALA A 164 -0.39 29.49 2.17
C ALA A 164 -0.77 30.03 3.56
N ILE A 165 -0.36 29.36 4.64
CA ILE A 165 -0.66 29.78 6.02
C ILE A 165 0.25 30.93 6.48
N GLY A 166 1.45 31.05 5.92
CA GLY A 166 2.45 32.05 6.31
C GLY A 166 2.23 33.45 5.72
N ASN A 167 1.45 33.58 4.64
CA ASN A 167 1.29 34.85 3.91
C ASN A 167 0.00 35.60 4.24
N ASP A 168 -0.71 35.21 5.31
CA ASP A 168 -1.93 35.89 5.75
C ASP A 168 -1.60 37.26 6.39
N PRO A 169 -2.14 38.39 5.85
CA PRO A 169 -1.96 39.73 6.43
C PRO A 169 -2.43 39.84 7.90
N CYS A 170 -3.31 38.94 8.33
CA CYS A 170 -3.85 38.88 9.69
C CYS A 170 -2.89 38.26 10.72
N TYR A 171 -1.83 37.55 10.30
CA TYR A 171 -0.81 37.02 11.23
C TYR A 171 0.29 38.05 11.54
N SER A 172 0.53 39.02 10.64
CA SER A 172 1.53 40.07 10.80
C SER A 172 1.17 41.16 11.83
N LYS A 173 -0.06 41.18 12.36
CA LYS A 173 -0.54 42.24 13.28
C LYS A 173 -0.51 41.86 14.77
N LYS A 174 0.20 40.79 15.13
CA LYS A 174 0.37 40.30 16.52
C LYS A 174 1.83 40.10 16.94
N ILE A 175 2.72 41.01 16.53
CA ILE A 175 4.02 41.23 17.18
C ILE A 175 4.12 42.72 17.48
#